data_AF-A0ABD3Z060-F1
#
_entry.id   AF-A0ABD3Z060-F1
#
_cell.length_a   1.000
_cell.length_b   1.000
_cell.length_c   1.000
_cell.angle_alpha   90.00
_cell.angle_beta   90.00
_cell.angle_gamma   90.00
#
_symmetry.space_group_name_H-M   'P 1'
#
loop_
_entity.id
_entity.type
_entity.pdbx_description
1 polymer ?
#
loop_
_entity_poly.entity_id
_entity_poly.type
_entity_poly.pdbx_seq_one_letter_code
_entity_poly.pdbx_strand_id
1 'polypeptide(L)'
;MKHSIDFAKVPHLNPLVDIESIEFELRPAEVDEELVALALSLQLRPENYLLSVDAKHNFSLSNMSISTFQLKNRYKHYASQAFYLARKIKSFVARKSTYASELEFNIELADLLEFEPEEYKNIQYGKARLCIAKQYGAIVD
;
A
#
# COMPACT_ATOMS: atom_id res chain seq x y z
N MET A 1 -13.86 25.03 19.79
CA MET A 1 -12.98 25.91 18.98
C MET A 1 -11.97 25.05 18.23
N LYS A 2 -11.79 25.29 16.93
CA LYS A 2 -11.22 24.37 15.93
C LYS A 2 -9.66 24.37 15.86
N HIS A 3 -8.98 24.81 16.92
CA HIS A 3 -7.51 24.99 16.96
C HIS A 3 -6.86 24.59 18.28
N SER A 4 -7.54 23.82 19.14
CA SER A 4 -7.06 23.54 20.51
C SER A 4 -6.46 22.14 20.69
N ILE A 5 -6.12 21.43 19.62
CA ILE A 5 -5.39 20.17 19.73
C ILE A 5 -3.91 20.48 19.53
N ASP A 6 -3.22 20.58 20.65
CA ASP A 6 -1.77 20.64 20.69
C ASP A 6 -1.23 19.23 20.37
N PHE A 7 -0.76 19.07 19.14
CA PHE A 7 -0.18 17.83 18.63
C PHE A 7 1.11 17.40 19.36
N ALA A 8 1.68 18.27 20.21
CA ALA A 8 2.78 17.90 21.10
C ALA A 8 2.30 17.29 22.43
N LYS A 9 1.02 17.47 22.81
CA LYS A 9 0.43 16.96 24.06
C LYS A 9 -0.46 15.73 23.88
N VAL A 10 -1.10 15.58 22.73
CA VAL A 10 -1.85 14.36 22.37
C VAL A 10 -0.96 13.53 21.47
N PRO A 11 -0.47 12.35 21.91
CA PRO A 11 0.37 11.50 21.09
C PRO A 11 -0.38 11.20 19.78
N HIS A 12 0.19 11.62 18.66
CA HIS A 12 -0.16 11.03 17.38
C HIS A 12 0.13 9.54 17.41
N LEU A 13 -0.60 8.78 16.58
CA LEU A 13 -0.41 7.35 16.33
C LEU A 13 1.04 6.95 16.60
N ASN A 14 1.29 6.30 17.74
CA ASN A 14 2.61 5.81 18.10
C ASN A 14 2.95 4.72 17.09
N PRO A 15 3.90 4.96 16.18
CA PRO A 15 4.13 4.05 15.06
C PRO A 15 4.69 2.68 15.48
N LEU A 16 4.96 2.48 16.78
CA LEU A 16 5.46 1.24 17.39
C LEU A 16 4.44 0.54 18.29
N VAL A 17 3.30 1.18 18.60
CA VAL A 17 2.32 0.69 19.59
C VAL A 17 0.89 0.72 19.05
N ASP A 18 0.56 1.67 18.19
CA ASP A 18 -0.78 1.79 17.64
C ASP A 18 -0.93 0.92 16.39
N ILE A 19 -2.01 0.13 16.37
CA ILE A 19 -2.42 -0.64 15.20
C ILE A 19 -2.51 0.31 14.01
N GLU A 20 -1.85 -0.06 12.91
CA GLU A 20 -1.91 0.70 11.67
C GLU A 20 -3.37 0.85 11.24
N SER A 21 -3.85 2.09 11.25
CA SER A 21 -5.28 2.39 11.16
C SER A 21 -5.72 2.91 9.79
N ILE A 22 -4.75 3.20 8.91
CA ILE A 22 -4.94 3.65 7.53
C ILE A 22 -4.19 2.68 6.62
N GLU A 23 -4.84 2.20 5.57
CA GLU A 23 -4.27 1.32 4.56
C GLU A 23 -4.41 1.91 3.16
N PHE A 24 -3.54 1.44 2.26
CA PHE A 24 -3.57 1.76 0.84
C PHE A 24 -3.88 0.50 0.04
N GLU A 25 -4.74 0.60 -0.95
CA GLU A 25 -5.11 -0.53 -1.78
C GLU A 25 -5.12 -0.12 -3.25
N LEU A 26 -4.51 -0.93 -4.12
CA LEU A 26 -4.65 -0.76 -5.56
C LEU A 26 -5.96 -1.41 -5.99
N ARG A 27 -6.91 -0.59 -6.43
CA ARG A 27 -8.19 -1.05 -6.96
C ARG A 27 -8.32 -0.62 -8.41
N PRO A 28 -9.04 -1.36 -9.24
CA PRO A 28 -9.34 -0.86 -10.56
C PRO A 28 -10.35 0.29 -10.47
N ALA A 29 -10.19 1.29 -11.34
CA ALA A 29 -11.18 2.34 -11.55
C ALA A 29 -12.36 1.73 -12.30
N GLU A 30 -13.58 1.97 -11.80
CA GLU A 30 -14.89 1.53 -12.35
C GLU A 30 -14.79 0.56 -13.53
N VAL A 31 -14.97 -0.73 -13.26
CA VAL A 31 -14.77 -1.81 -14.22
C VAL A 31 -16.11 -2.44 -14.55
N ASP A 32 -16.40 -2.56 -15.84
CA ASP A 32 -17.53 -3.38 -16.31
C ASP A 32 -17.39 -4.82 -15.80
N GLU A 33 -18.49 -5.48 -15.48
CA GLU A 33 -18.48 -6.85 -14.94
C GLU A 33 -17.66 -7.83 -15.80
N GLU A 34 -17.65 -7.62 -17.11
CA GLU A 34 -16.91 -8.44 -18.08
C GLU A 34 -15.37 -8.31 -17.95
N LEU A 35 -14.87 -7.22 -17.37
CA LEU A 35 -13.44 -6.91 -17.26
C LEU A 35 -12.85 -7.20 -15.88
N VAL A 36 -13.66 -7.68 -14.91
CA VAL A 36 -13.24 -7.93 -13.52
C VAL A 36 -12.06 -8.90 -13.44
N ALA A 37 -12.09 -10.00 -14.20
CA ALA A 37 -11.00 -10.97 -14.21
C ALA A 37 -9.67 -10.37 -14.73
N LEU A 38 -9.75 -9.48 -15.74
CA LEU A 38 -8.60 -8.75 -16.27
C LEU A 38 -8.06 -7.73 -15.26
N ALA A 39 -8.95 -7.08 -14.51
CA ALA A 39 -8.60 -6.15 -13.46
C ALA A 39 -7.86 -6.85 -12.30
N LEU A 40 -8.43 -7.94 -11.77
CA LEU A 40 -7.82 -8.72 -10.68
C LEU A 40 -6.51 -9.38 -11.12
N SER A 41 -6.37 -9.68 -12.41
CA SER A 41 -5.14 -10.25 -12.94
C SER A 41 -4.04 -9.22 -13.23
N LEU A 42 -4.30 -7.92 -13.05
CA LEU A 42 -3.42 -6.79 -13.41
C LEU A 42 -3.14 -6.70 -14.92
N GLN A 43 -4.11 -7.07 -15.75
CA GLN A 43 -3.99 -7.08 -17.22
C GLN A 43 -4.55 -5.84 -17.89
N LEU A 44 -5.41 -5.07 -17.22
CA LEU A 44 -5.83 -3.75 -17.72
C LEU A 44 -4.66 -2.74 -17.73
N ARG A 45 -4.83 -1.64 -18.46
CA ARG A 45 -3.84 -0.54 -18.50
C ARG A 45 -3.71 0.13 -17.12
N PRO A 46 -2.51 0.65 -16.75
CA PRO A 46 -2.28 1.32 -15.47
C PRO A 46 -3.28 2.44 -15.16
N GLU A 47 -3.71 3.19 -16.18
CA GLU A 47 -4.68 4.29 -16.03
C GLU A 47 -6.06 3.83 -15.51
N ASN A 48 -6.37 2.54 -15.65
CA ASN A 48 -7.60 1.94 -15.17
C ASN A 48 -7.49 1.47 -13.71
N TYR A 49 -6.48 1.94 -12.97
CA TYR A 49 -6.32 1.65 -11.54
C TYR A 49 -6.16 2.93 -10.74
N LEU A 50 -6.65 2.87 -9.51
CA LEU A 50 -6.56 3.92 -8.52
C LEU A 50 -5.98 3.36 -7.22
N LEU A 51 -5.28 4.22 -6.50
CA LEU A 51 -4.81 3.93 -5.16
C LEU A 51 -5.85 4.44 -4.16
N SER A 52 -6.59 3.53 -3.53
CA SER A 52 -7.50 3.87 -2.44
C SER A 52 -6.73 4.13 -1.16
N VAL A 53 -7.28 4.99 -0.31
CA VAL A 53 -6.76 5.28 1.03
C VAL A 53 -7.94 5.19 1.98
N ASP A 54 -7.94 4.15 2.80
CA ASP A 54 -9.08 3.78 3.64
C ASP A 54 -8.65 3.61 5.10
N ALA A 55 -9.50 4.03 6.02
CA ALA A 55 -9.33 3.71 7.44
C ALA A 55 -9.77 2.26 7.70
N LYS A 56 -8.97 1.46 8.41
CA LYS A 56 -9.31 0.10 8.84
C LYS A 56 -9.69 0.02 10.31
N HIS A 57 -9.04 0.83 11.14
CA HIS A 57 -9.32 0.94 12.57
C HIS A 57 -9.45 2.42 12.96
N ASN A 58 -9.99 2.69 14.15
CA ASN A 58 -10.15 4.04 14.68
C ASN A 58 -10.79 5.00 13.67
N PHE A 59 -11.83 4.55 12.95
CA PHE A 59 -12.39 5.19 11.75
C PHE A 59 -12.52 6.71 11.85
N SER A 60 -13.05 7.23 12.97
CA SER A 60 -13.19 8.69 13.16
C SER A 60 -11.84 9.41 13.12
N LEU A 61 -10.86 8.98 13.92
CA LEU A 61 -9.53 9.60 14.00
C LEU A 61 -8.74 9.41 12.71
N SER A 62 -8.81 8.23 12.13
CA SER A 62 -8.13 7.87 10.88
C SER A 62 -8.69 8.69 9.71
N ASN A 63 -10.01 8.83 9.60
CA ASN A 63 -10.64 9.68 8.58
C ASN A 63 -10.33 11.16 8.77
N MET A 64 -10.30 11.65 10.02
CA MET A 64 -9.84 13.01 10.32
C MET A 64 -8.39 13.20 9.87
N SER A 65 -7.52 12.22 10.07
CA SER A 65 -6.12 12.26 9.63
C SER A 65 -6.01 12.23 8.10
N ILE A 66 -6.74 11.34 7.43
CA ILE A 66 -6.83 11.26 5.95
C ILE A 66 -7.22 12.62 5.37
N SER A 67 -8.23 13.28 5.96
CA SER A 67 -8.70 14.59 5.53
C SER A 67 -7.67 15.69 5.83
N THR A 68 -7.17 15.77 7.07
CA THR A 68 -6.27 16.84 7.52
C THR A 68 -4.95 16.86 6.73
N PHE A 69 -4.37 15.68 6.50
CA PHE A 69 -3.12 15.55 5.73
C PHE A 69 -3.34 15.43 4.22
N GLN A 70 -4.60 15.51 3.77
CA GLN A 70 -5.01 15.37 2.37
C GLN A 70 -4.44 14.12 1.70
N LEU A 71 -4.45 12.98 2.40
CA LEU A 71 -3.75 11.77 1.96
C LEU A 71 -4.24 11.28 0.60
N LYS A 72 -5.54 11.31 0.32
CA LYS A 72 -6.09 10.94 -1.00
C LYS A 72 -5.47 11.77 -2.13
N ASN A 73 -5.37 13.09 -1.95
CA ASN A 73 -4.80 13.98 -2.97
C ASN A 73 -3.28 13.81 -3.10
N ARG A 74 -2.58 13.65 -1.98
CA ARG A 74 -1.13 13.42 -1.96
C ARG A 74 -0.76 12.11 -2.66
N TYR A 75 -1.58 11.07 -2.49
CA TYR A 75 -1.27 9.73 -2.97
C TYR A 75 -1.82 9.40 -4.35
N LYS A 76 -2.75 10.20 -4.91
CA LYS A 76 -3.39 9.94 -6.22
C LYS A 76 -2.40 9.73 -7.36
N HIS A 77 -1.26 10.43 -7.34
CA HIS A 77 -0.25 10.36 -8.40
C HIS A 77 0.60 9.10 -8.35
N TYR A 78 0.49 8.30 -7.29
CA TYR A 78 1.24 7.05 -7.15
C TYR A 78 0.51 5.82 -7.69
N ALA A 79 -0.69 5.96 -8.25
CA ALA A 79 -1.46 4.82 -8.78
C ALA A 79 -0.67 4.02 -9.83
N SER A 80 0.02 4.71 -10.74
CA SER A 80 0.87 4.04 -11.73
C SER A 80 2.08 3.33 -11.09
N GLN A 81 2.78 3.97 -10.14
CA GLN A 81 3.86 3.30 -9.40
C GLN A 81 3.35 2.08 -8.62
N ALA A 82 2.18 2.20 -7.97
CA ALA A 82 1.51 1.12 -7.26
C ALA A 82 1.21 -0.07 -8.19
N PHE A 83 0.70 0.21 -9.40
CA PHE A 83 0.41 -0.80 -10.41
C PHE A 83 1.66 -1.56 -10.85
N TYR A 84 2.74 -0.86 -11.19
CA TYR A 84 3.98 -1.53 -11.60
C TYR A 84 4.62 -2.31 -10.45
N LEU A 85 4.55 -1.80 -9.22
CA LEU A 85 4.97 -2.55 -8.04
C LEU A 85 4.15 -3.82 -7.87
N ALA A 86 2.82 -3.74 -7.93
CA ALA A 86 1.93 -4.90 -7.82
C ALA A 86 2.24 -5.98 -8.87
N ARG A 87 2.54 -5.58 -10.12
CA ARG A 87 2.95 -6.51 -11.18
C ARG A 87 4.30 -7.18 -10.90
N LYS A 88 5.29 -6.42 -10.40
CA LYS A 88 6.58 -6.97 -9.98
C LYS A 88 6.39 -7.99 -8.86
N ILE A 89 5.60 -7.64 -7.85
CA ILE A 89 5.30 -8.49 -6.68
C ILE A 89 4.59 -9.77 -7.09
N LYS A 90 3.54 -9.68 -7.90
CA LYS A 90 2.82 -10.87 -8.38
C LYS A 90 3.73 -11.84 -9.14
N SER A 91 4.60 -11.28 -9.99
CA SER A 91 5.61 -12.07 -10.72
C SER A 91 6.63 -12.69 -9.78
N PHE A 92 7.06 -11.94 -8.76
CA PHE A 92 7.99 -12.40 -7.74
C PHE A 92 7.40 -13.54 -6.91
N VAL A 93 6.19 -13.38 -6.37
CA VAL A 93 5.52 -14.40 -5.54
C VAL A 93 5.39 -15.70 -6.32
N ALA A 94 4.95 -15.63 -7.59
CA ALA A 94 4.85 -16.79 -8.47
C ALA A 94 6.20 -17.46 -8.78
N ARG A 95 7.27 -16.67 -8.97
CA ARG A 95 8.61 -17.22 -9.20
C ARG A 95 9.21 -17.81 -7.93
N LYS A 96 9.06 -17.15 -6.79
CA LYS A 96 9.51 -17.64 -5.49
C LYS A 96 8.87 -18.99 -5.17
N SER A 97 7.57 -19.16 -5.39
CA SER A 97 6.90 -20.45 -5.18
C SER A 97 7.37 -21.55 -6.13
N THR A 98 7.76 -21.20 -7.36
CA THR A 98 8.16 -22.17 -8.40
C THR A 98 9.63 -22.58 -8.28
N TYR A 99 10.51 -21.64 -7.96
CA TYR A 99 11.96 -21.83 -8.02
C TYR A 99 12.66 -21.92 -6.66
N ALA A 100 11.92 -21.80 -5.55
CA ALA A 100 12.50 -21.90 -4.20
C ALA A 100 13.31 -23.19 -3.97
N SER A 101 13.03 -24.26 -4.71
CA SER A 101 13.76 -25.53 -4.62
C SER A 101 14.85 -25.73 -5.68
N GLU A 102 14.90 -24.89 -6.73
CA GLU A 102 15.75 -25.13 -7.91
C GLU A 102 16.83 -24.07 -8.14
N LEU A 103 16.64 -22.85 -7.62
CA LEU A 103 17.60 -21.76 -7.77
C LEU A 103 17.97 -21.20 -6.41
N GLU A 104 19.26 -21.09 -6.14
CA GLU A 104 19.81 -20.38 -4.98
C GLU A 104 19.77 -18.86 -5.24
N PHE A 105 18.54 -18.33 -5.37
CA PHE A 105 18.30 -16.92 -5.60
C PHE A 105 17.47 -16.35 -4.45
N ASN A 106 18.15 -15.74 -3.48
CA ASN A 106 17.55 -15.08 -2.33
C ASN A 106 17.22 -13.62 -2.70
N ILE A 107 16.06 -13.39 -3.34
CA ILE A 107 15.47 -12.04 -3.41
C ILE A 107 14.65 -11.82 -2.14
N GLU A 108 14.97 -10.74 -1.43
CA GLU A 108 14.29 -10.33 -0.22
C GLU A 108 13.17 -9.32 -0.52
N LEU A 109 12.31 -9.08 0.47
CA LEU A 109 11.25 -8.08 0.35
C LEU A 109 11.84 -6.66 0.15
N ALA A 110 12.97 -6.37 0.80
CA ALA A 110 13.67 -5.10 0.66
C ALA A 110 14.09 -4.82 -0.79
N ASP A 111 14.49 -5.84 -1.55
CA ASP A 111 14.85 -5.71 -2.97
C ASP A 111 13.64 -5.28 -3.84
N LEU A 112 12.44 -5.75 -3.50
CA LEU A 112 11.21 -5.36 -4.21
C LEU A 112 10.76 -3.94 -3.85
N LEU A 113 10.94 -3.59 -2.58
CA LEU A 113 10.51 -2.30 -2.03
C LEU A 113 11.49 -1.17 -2.35
N GLU A 114 12.77 -1.52 -2.56
CA GLU A 114 13.94 -0.63 -2.67
C GLU A 114 14.25 0.09 -1.34
N PHE A 115 13.82 -0.48 -0.21
CA PHE A 115 14.10 -0.02 1.16
C PHE A 115 13.76 -1.13 2.16
N GLU A 116 14.33 -1.06 3.37
CA GLU A 116 13.99 -1.98 4.45
C GLU A 116 12.57 -1.73 4.96
N PRO A 117 11.71 -2.76 5.13
CA PRO A 117 10.32 -2.57 5.53
C PRO A 117 10.12 -1.64 6.72
N GLU A 118 10.99 -1.69 7.72
CA GLU A 118 10.93 -0.87 8.94
C GLU A 118 11.15 0.64 8.68
N GLU A 119 11.84 0.97 7.59
CA GLU A 119 12.19 2.34 7.21
C GLU A 119 11.07 3.06 6.44
N TYR A 120 9.95 2.39 6.17
CA TYR A 120 8.87 2.90 5.30
C TYR A 120 8.37 4.31 5.67
N LYS A 121 8.48 4.69 6.95
CA LYS A 121 8.04 6.00 7.49
C LYS A 121 8.91 7.15 6.98
N ASN A 122 10.16 6.86 6.65
CA ASN A 122 11.15 7.81 6.16
C ASN A 122 11.18 7.86 4.63
N ILE A 123 10.56 6.89 3.97
CA ILE A 123 10.53 6.77 2.52
C ILE A 123 9.25 7.38 1.96
N GLN A 124 9.40 8.25 0.97
CA GLN A 124 8.26 8.79 0.23
C GLN A 124 7.47 7.62 -0.37
N TYR A 125 6.15 7.62 -0.16
CA TYR A 125 5.27 6.55 -0.62
C TYR A 125 5.56 5.16 0.02
N GLY A 126 6.47 5.06 1.01
CA GLY A 126 6.91 3.81 1.64
C GLY A 126 5.76 3.02 2.25
N LYS A 127 4.89 3.67 3.04
CA LYS A 127 3.71 3.01 3.64
C LYS A 127 2.81 2.36 2.59
N ALA A 128 2.55 3.07 1.49
CA ALA A 128 1.70 2.53 0.44
C ALA A 128 2.39 1.38 -0.32
N ARG A 129 3.71 1.45 -0.56
CA ARG A 129 4.47 0.31 -1.11
C ARG A 129 4.32 -0.94 -0.23
N LEU A 130 4.39 -0.81 1.10
CA LEU A 130 4.15 -1.91 2.03
C LEU A 130 2.72 -2.46 1.93
N CYS A 131 1.70 -1.60 1.94
CA CYS A 131 0.32 -2.05 1.82
C CYS A 131 0.07 -2.79 0.49
N ILE A 132 0.65 -2.31 -0.62
CA ILE A 132 0.57 -3.00 -1.92
C ILE A 132 1.31 -4.34 -1.86
N ALA A 133 2.47 -4.41 -1.21
CA ALA A 133 3.19 -5.66 -1.05
C ALA A 133 2.40 -6.70 -0.25
N LYS A 134 1.73 -6.26 0.81
CA LYS A 134 0.78 -7.08 1.57
C LYS A 134 -0.41 -7.52 0.71
N GLN A 135 -1.05 -6.59 -0.02
CA GLN A 135 -2.21 -6.88 -0.88
C GLN A 135 -1.92 -7.99 -1.91
N TYR A 136 -0.71 -8.04 -2.47
CA TYR A 136 -0.31 -9.00 -3.50
C TYR A 136 0.55 -10.16 -2.96
N GLY A 137 0.56 -10.38 -1.63
CA GLY A 137 1.07 -11.60 -1.02
C GLY A 137 2.59 -11.69 -0.84
N ALA A 138 3.32 -10.58 -0.90
CA ALA A 138 4.75 -10.55 -0.54
C ALA A 138 4.99 -10.47 0.98
N ILE A 139 3.98 -10.07 1.75
CA ILE A 139 3.99 -10.05 3.22
C ILE A 139 2.85 -10.95 3.68
N VAL A 140 3.15 -11.90 4.56
CA VAL A 140 2.15 -12.79 5.19
C VAL A 140 1.94 -12.30 6.61
N ASP A 141 0.67 -12.16 7.03
CA ASP A 141 0.28 -11.81 8.40
C ASP A 141 0.53 -12.97 9.39
#